data_AF-A0A9W7H4Y2-F1
#
_entry.id   AF-A0A9W7H4Y2-F1
#
_cell.length_a   1.000
_cell.length_b   1.000
_cell.length_c   1.000
_cell.angle_alpha   90.00
_cell.angle_beta   90.00
_cell.angle_gamma   90.00
#
_symmetry.space_group_name_H-M   'P 1'
#
loop_
_entity.id
_entity.type
_entity.pdbx_description
1 polymer ?
#
loop_
_entity_poly.entity_id
_entity_poly.type
_entity_poly.pdbx_seq_one_letter_code
_entity_poly.pdbx_strand_id
1 'polypeptide(L)'
;MGIANILKESKKAIKDWFNKQHTKLPATITDLEQHIFNMESLLQQGSSSVSMESICATIRGRMNALRFLKVEGKLLLEPDQIKTVVYGFYKDAYNVKPTIEVETIDLDFVKLSEDQYDLTRLMIGSEGTLGVVTEVTLRLQKIPEYSVVAMCNFPTIKDAADVAIATMLSGIQVSRVELLDEVQVRAVNIANGKNLPEVPTLMFEFIGTEAYSREQTSIVQRIVSEHNGSDFVFAEDPEAKKELWKIRKEALWACFAMEPNFEAMISDVCVPLSHLAELISRSKKELDASPLVCTVIAHAGDGNFHTVILFDPNQEEQRIEAERLNQFMVYTALSMEGTCTGEHGVGTGKMKYLEKELGIEALQTMKRIKTALDPNNIMNPGKLIPPHVCF
;
A
#
# COMPACT_ATOMS: atom_id res chain seq x y z
N MET A 1 -19.55 -29.48 -10.68
CA MET A 1 -18.25 -30.19 -10.83
C MET A 1 -17.83 -30.71 -9.45
N GLY A 2 -17.41 -31.96 -9.32
CA GLY A 2 -16.99 -32.53 -8.04
C GLY A 2 -15.70 -31.88 -7.50
N ILE A 3 -15.50 -31.92 -6.18
CA ILE A 3 -14.36 -31.32 -5.45
C ILE A 3 -13.00 -31.73 -6.06
N ALA A 4 -12.89 -32.98 -6.54
CA ALA A 4 -11.71 -33.48 -7.23
C ALA A 4 -11.38 -32.72 -8.53
N ASN A 5 -12.37 -32.24 -9.27
CA ASN A 5 -12.15 -31.42 -10.46
C ASN A 5 -11.69 -30.01 -10.09
N ILE A 6 -12.25 -29.41 -9.04
CA ILE A 6 -11.86 -28.05 -8.59
C ILE A 6 -10.40 -28.03 -8.12
N LEU A 7 -9.98 -29.05 -7.36
CA LEU A 7 -8.58 -29.19 -6.93
C LEU A 7 -7.63 -29.46 -8.11
N LYS A 8 -8.08 -30.25 -9.09
CA LYS A 8 -7.29 -30.53 -10.31
C LYS A 8 -7.12 -29.28 -11.18
N GLU A 9 -8.16 -28.48 -11.35
CA GLU A 9 -8.09 -27.23 -12.11
C GLU A 9 -7.26 -26.16 -11.39
N SER A 10 -7.36 -26.09 -10.05
CA SER A 10 -6.56 -25.18 -9.23
C SER A 10 -5.07 -25.54 -9.28
N LYS A 11 -4.71 -26.84 -9.16
CA LYS A 11 -3.32 -27.32 -9.34
C LYS A 11 -2.77 -26.97 -10.73
N LYS A 12 -3.60 -27.09 -11.78
CA LYS A 12 -3.22 -26.74 -13.16
C LYS A 12 -2.98 -25.24 -13.31
N ALA A 13 -3.89 -24.40 -12.82
CA ALA A 13 -3.77 -22.94 -12.93
C ALA A 13 -2.52 -22.40 -12.21
N ILE A 14 -2.19 -22.95 -11.04
CA ILE A 14 -0.99 -22.59 -10.28
C ILE A 14 0.27 -23.00 -11.06
N LYS A 15 0.31 -24.23 -11.58
CA LYS A 15 1.47 -24.74 -12.32
C LYS A 15 1.71 -24.00 -13.65
N ASP A 16 0.63 -23.65 -14.35
CA ASP A 16 0.69 -22.87 -15.60
C ASP A 16 1.14 -21.42 -15.35
N TRP A 17 0.78 -20.85 -14.19
CA TRP A 17 1.26 -19.53 -13.76
C TRP A 17 2.77 -19.53 -13.46
N PHE A 18 3.28 -20.55 -12.77
CA PHE A 18 4.72 -20.69 -12.47
C PHE A 18 5.58 -20.93 -13.71
N ASN A 19 5.13 -21.77 -14.64
CA ASN A 19 5.87 -22.04 -15.88
C ASN A 19 6.05 -20.78 -16.75
N LYS A 20 5.21 -19.76 -16.58
CA LYS A 20 5.33 -18.46 -17.28
C LYS A 20 6.35 -17.50 -16.66
N GLN A 21 6.79 -17.73 -15.42
CA GLN A 21 7.66 -16.78 -14.68
C GLN A 21 9.15 -17.15 -14.71
N HIS A 22 9.55 -18.32 -15.27
CA HIS A 22 10.94 -18.76 -15.40
C HIS A 22 11.82 -18.70 -14.12
N THR A 23 11.22 -18.76 -12.92
CA THR A 23 11.94 -18.76 -11.64
C THR A 23 11.77 -20.09 -10.89
N LYS A 24 12.86 -20.59 -10.28
CA LYS A 24 12.81 -21.76 -9.38
C LYS A 24 12.07 -21.42 -8.07
N LEU A 25 11.35 -22.41 -7.53
CA LEU A 25 10.57 -22.30 -6.28
C LEU A 25 11.44 -21.89 -5.07
N PRO A 26 11.05 -20.85 -4.30
CA PRO A 26 11.57 -20.59 -2.96
C PRO A 26 11.11 -21.65 -1.96
N ALA A 27 11.96 -22.01 -1.00
CA ALA A 27 11.73 -23.07 -0.02
C ALA A 27 10.49 -22.84 0.89
N THR A 28 9.96 -21.63 0.98
CA THR A 28 8.76 -21.26 1.75
C THR A 28 7.44 -21.72 1.13
N ILE A 29 7.43 -22.16 -0.14
CA ILE A 29 6.24 -22.75 -0.79
C ILE A 29 6.16 -24.27 -0.56
N THR A 30 7.26 -24.90 -0.15
CA THR A 30 7.28 -26.32 0.25
C THR A 30 6.30 -26.57 1.41
N ASP A 31 6.05 -25.59 2.27
CA ASP A 31 5.10 -25.70 3.39
C ASP A 31 3.64 -25.74 2.94
N LEU A 32 3.31 -25.08 1.83
CA LEU A 32 1.98 -25.09 1.22
C LEU A 32 1.70 -26.41 0.51
N GLU A 33 2.68 -26.96 -0.20
CA GLU A 33 2.60 -28.30 -0.78
C GLU A 33 2.56 -29.39 0.31
N GLN A 34 3.33 -29.25 1.39
CA GLN A 34 3.34 -30.16 2.53
C GLN A 34 2.02 -30.10 3.32
N HIS A 35 1.38 -28.94 3.46
CA HIS A 35 0.05 -28.82 4.07
C HIS A 35 -1.05 -29.42 3.20
N ILE A 36 -0.99 -29.23 1.87
CA ILE A 36 -1.92 -29.88 0.94
C ILE A 36 -1.75 -31.40 0.98
N PHE A 37 -0.52 -31.89 1.07
CA PHE A 37 -0.20 -33.32 1.21
C PHE A 37 -0.70 -33.90 2.55
N ASN A 38 -0.52 -33.17 3.65
CA ASN A 38 -1.02 -33.56 4.97
C ASN A 38 -2.57 -33.61 5.02
N MET A 39 -3.25 -32.72 4.27
CA MET A 39 -4.71 -32.76 4.12
C MET A 39 -5.19 -33.92 3.25
N GLU A 40 -4.45 -34.31 2.20
CA GLU A 40 -4.74 -35.53 1.42
C GLU A 40 -4.60 -36.80 2.29
N SER A 41 -3.62 -36.85 3.18
CA SER A 41 -3.43 -37.94 4.17
C SER A 41 -4.58 -38.03 5.19
N LEU A 42 -5.04 -36.89 5.72
CA LEU A 42 -6.16 -36.82 6.67
C LEU A 42 -7.50 -37.23 6.02
N LEU A 43 -7.71 -36.91 4.75
CA LEU A 43 -8.90 -37.33 3.99
C LEU A 43 -8.89 -38.83 3.64
N GLN A 44 -7.71 -39.46 3.51
CA GLN A 44 -7.58 -40.90 3.27
C GLN A 44 -7.71 -41.75 4.55
N GLN A 45 -7.46 -41.20 5.73
CA GLN A 45 -7.44 -41.94 7.00
C GLN A 45 -8.80 -42.11 7.70
N GLY A 46 -9.90 -41.60 7.14
CA GLY A 46 -11.26 -41.94 7.62
C GLY A 46 -11.57 -41.59 9.08
N SER A 47 -10.83 -40.67 9.70
CA SER A 47 -11.07 -40.22 11.08
C SER A 47 -12.33 -39.34 11.15
N SER A 48 -13.33 -39.83 11.87
CA SER A 48 -14.71 -39.35 11.87
C SER A 48 -15.03 -38.28 12.93
N SER A 49 -14.08 -37.47 13.37
CA SER A 49 -14.34 -36.49 14.45
C SER A 49 -13.89 -35.04 14.23
N VAL A 50 -13.48 -34.66 13.02
CA VAL A 50 -13.37 -33.23 12.67
C VAL A 50 -14.60 -32.84 11.86
N SER A 51 -15.47 -32.00 12.43
CA SER A 51 -16.68 -31.58 11.72
C SER A 51 -16.29 -30.83 10.44
N MET A 52 -16.94 -31.18 9.34
CA MET A 52 -16.67 -30.60 8.03
C MET A 52 -16.93 -29.08 8.00
N GLU A 53 -17.69 -28.56 8.97
CA GLU A 53 -17.88 -27.13 9.23
C GLU A 53 -16.64 -26.45 9.83
N SER A 54 -15.85 -27.12 10.68
CA SER A 54 -14.63 -26.54 11.25
C SER A 54 -13.48 -26.48 10.24
N ILE A 55 -13.37 -27.50 9.38
CA ILE A 55 -12.44 -27.52 8.24
C ILE A 55 -12.88 -26.52 7.17
N CYS A 56 -14.17 -26.47 6.84
CA CYS A 56 -14.69 -25.44 5.93
C CYS A 56 -14.60 -24.03 6.53
N ALA A 57 -14.70 -23.83 7.84
CA ALA A 57 -14.54 -22.51 8.46
C ALA A 57 -13.08 -22.06 8.51
N THR A 58 -12.13 -22.98 8.64
CA THR A 58 -10.69 -22.67 8.56
C THR A 58 -10.25 -22.42 7.11
N ILE A 59 -10.77 -23.20 6.16
CA ILE A 59 -10.53 -23.04 4.72
C ILE A 59 -11.30 -21.81 4.17
N ARG A 60 -12.57 -21.60 4.51
CA ARG A 60 -13.34 -20.39 4.13
C ARG A 60 -12.89 -19.16 4.88
N GLY A 61 -12.53 -19.25 6.15
CA GLY A 61 -12.01 -18.12 6.93
C GLY A 61 -10.68 -17.60 6.41
N ARG A 62 -9.87 -18.45 5.75
CA ARG A 62 -8.60 -18.05 5.13
C ARG A 62 -8.67 -17.92 3.59
N MET A 63 -9.70 -18.44 2.92
CA MET A 63 -9.92 -18.26 1.47
C MET A 63 -10.98 -17.20 1.11
N ASN A 64 -11.85 -16.77 2.03
CA ASN A 64 -12.91 -15.78 1.74
C ASN A 64 -12.47 -14.32 1.85
N ALA A 65 -11.19 -14.06 2.13
CA ALA A 65 -10.59 -12.74 1.93
C ALA A 65 -9.95 -12.57 0.54
N LEU A 66 -10.02 -13.58 -0.34
CA LEU A 66 -9.17 -13.70 -1.53
C LEU A 66 -9.94 -13.77 -2.87
N ARG A 67 -11.21 -13.36 -2.92
CA ARG A 67 -11.83 -12.94 -4.19
C ARG A 67 -11.55 -11.45 -4.40
N PHE A 68 -10.29 -11.17 -4.66
CA PHE A 68 -9.85 -9.89 -5.15
C PHE A 68 -10.28 -9.76 -6.61
N LEU A 69 -11.02 -8.70 -6.93
CA LEU A 69 -11.22 -8.29 -8.31
C LEU A 69 -9.84 -8.03 -8.91
N LYS A 70 -9.49 -8.87 -9.87
CA LYS A 70 -8.24 -8.82 -10.61
C LYS A 70 -8.55 -8.19 -11.96
N VAL A 71 -8.41 -6.88 -12.05
CA VAL A 71 -8.40 -6.20 -13.35
C VAL A 71 -6.97 -6.35 -13.89
N GLU A 72 -6.81 -7.14 -14.95
CA GLU A 72 -5.53 -7.38 -15.67
C GLU A 72 -4.32 -7.91 -14.86
N GLY A 73 -4.44 -8.23 -13.57
CA GLY A 73 -3.27 -8.65 -12.80
C GLY A 73 -3.17 -8.11 -11.38
N LYS A 74 -3.84 -6.98 -11.10
CA LYS A 74 -3.68 -6.21 -9.85
C LYS A 74 -4.89 -6.38 -8.93
N LEU A 75 -4.65 -6.51 -7.62
CA LEU A 75 -5.68 -6.62 -6.58
C LEU A 75 -6.41 -5.27 -6.38
N LEU A 76 -7.72 -5.30 -6.21
CA LEU A 76 -8.51 -4.18 -5.65
C LEU A 76 -8.47 -4.15 -4.10
N LEU A 77 -7.27 -4.12 -3.51
CA LEU A 77 -7.09 -3.62 -2.14
C LEU A 77 -6.43 -2.24 -2.13
N GLU A 78 -6.49 -1.55 -3.28
CA GLU A 78 -5.85 -0.28 -3.64
C GLU A 78 -4.52 -0.43 -4.43
N PRO A 79 -4.30 0.35 -5.52
CA PRO A 79 -3.20 0.17 -6.46
C PRO A 79 -2.06 1.15 -6.18
N ASP A 80 -0.83 0.74 -6.52
CA ASP A 80 0.39 1.55 -6.79
C ASP A 80 0.16 3.09 -6.75
N GLN A 81 0.19 3.67 -5.54
CA GLN A 81 -0.12 5.08 -5.23
C GLN A 81 0.96 6.05 -5.68
N ILE A 82 2.03 5.57 -6.32
CA ILE A 82 3.16 6.42 -6.76
C ILE A 82 2.67 7.63 -7.59
N LYS A 83 1.47 7.54 -8.19
CA LYS A 83 0.92 8.57 -9.08
C LYS A 83 -0.26 9.35 -8.54
N THR A 84 -0.68 9.23 -7.29
CA THR A 84 -1.84 9.95 -6.69
C THR A 84 -1.83 11.47 -6.82
N VAL A 85 -0.70 12.09 -7.18
CA VAL A 85 -0.56 13.54 -7.10
C VAL A 85 -1.35 14.30 -8.20
N VAL A 86 -1.31 13.86 -9.45
CA VAL A 86 -2.11 14.46 -10.58
C VAL A 86 -3.58 13.99 -10.56
N TYR A 87 -3.88 13.13 -9.61
CA TYR A 87 -4.41 11.84 -9.96
C TYR A 87 -5.09 11.23 -8.71
N GLY A 88 -5.23 11.96 -7.61
CA GLY A 88 -5.95 11.63 -6.38
C GLY A 88 -6.00 10.17 -5.89
N PHE A 89 -6.86 9.97 -4.90
CA PHE A 89 -7.29 8.65 -4.44
C PHE A 89 -8.51 8.20 -5.25
N TYR A 90 -8.97 6.96 -5.08
CA TYR A 90 -10.24 6.46 -5.63
C TYR A 90 -11.44 7.40 -5.40
N LYS A 91 -11.35 8.31 -4.44
CA LYS A 91 -12.37 9.32 -4.17
C LYS A 91 -12.25 10.59 -5.03
N ASP A 92 -11.06 11.03 -5.47
CA ASP A 92 -10.89 12.38 -6.03
C ASP A 92 -9.81 12.61 -7.13
N ALA A 93 -9.14 11.62 -7.75
CA ALA A 93 -8.55 11.80 -9.10
C ALA A 93 -7.93 10.50 -9.71
N TYR A 94 -7.24 10.67 -10.85
CA TYR A 94 -6.85 9.71 -11.90
C TYR A 94 -5.47 9.00 -11.81
N ASN A 95 -4.99 8.23 -12.79
CA ASN A 95 -3.66 7.59 -12.79
C ASN A 95 -3.45 7.03 -14.21
N VAL A 96 -2.21 6.77 -14.62
CA VAL A 96 -1.95 6.15 -15.92
C VAL A 96 -2.00 4.62 -15.77
N LYS A 97 -3.10 4.06 -16.30
CA LYS A 97 -3.49 2.64 -16.51
C LYS A 97 -3.92 1.81 -15.28
N PRO A 98 -5.12 1.20 -15.36
CA PRO A 98 -6.41 1.86 -15.54
C PRO A 98 -6.76 2.57 -14.23
N THR A 99 -7.29 3.77 -14.32
CA THR A 99 -7.71 4.50 -13.11
C THR A 99 -9.19 4.59 -13.09
N ILE A 100 -9.69 4.61 -11.87
CA ILE A 100 -10.96 4.05 -11.53
C ILE A 100 -11.75 5.18 -10.90
N GLU A 101 -12.34 6.05 -11.72
CA GLU A 101 -13.65 6.52 -11.31
C GLU A 101 -14.55 5.30 -11.43
N VAL A 102 -14.98 4.76 -10.29
CA VAL A 102 -15.98 3.71 -10.31
C VAL A 102 -17.30 4.37 -10.70
N GLU A 103 -17.65 4.35 -11.98
CA GLU A 103 -18.92 4.93 -12.42
C GLU A 103 -20.11 4.16 -11.83
N THR A 104 -19.94 2.84 -11.74
CA THR A 104 -20.93 1.93 -11.14
C THR A 104 -20.22 0.72 -10.52
N ILE A 105 -20.68 0.31 -9.34
CA ILE A 105 -20.42 -1.02 -8.78
C ILE A 105 -21.67 -1.85 -8.98
N ASP A 106 -21.52 -2.99 -9.63
CA ASP A 106 -22.56 -4.03 -9.59
C ASP A 106 -22.26 -4.96 -8.40
N LEU A 107 -23.25 -5.08 -7.53
CA LEU A 107 -23.35 -6.16 -6.56
C LEU A 107 -24.25 -7.24 -7.18
N ASP A 108 -24.09 -8.51 -6.78
CA ASP A 108 -24.84 -9.68 -7.31
C ASP A 108 -26.38 -9.50 -7.41
N PHE A 109 -26.96 -8.43 -6.86
CA PHE A 109 -28.39 -8.14 -6.88
C PHE A 109 -28.81 -6.66 -7.10
N VAL A 110 -27.88 -5.69 -7.22
CA VAL A 110 -28.23 -4.25 -7.32
C VAL A 110 -27.23 -3.48 -8.18
N LYS A 111 -27.74 -2.73 -9.16
CA LYS A 111 -26.98 -1.70 -9.89
C LYS A 111 -27.03 -0.39 -9.12
N LEU A 112 -25.87 0.14 -8.74
CA LEU A 112 -25.76 1.40 -8.01
C LEU A 112 -25.50 2.54 -9.02
N SER A 113 -26.31 3.60 -8.99
CA SER A 113 -26.10 4.83 -9.80
C SER A 113 -26.06 6.09 -8.91
N GLU A 114 -25.39 7.13 -9.40
CA GLU A 114 -25.16 8.39 -8.68
C GLU A 114 -26.39 9.33 -8.61
N ASP A 115 -27.54 8.93 -9.20
CA ASP A 115 -28.71 9.81 -9.31
C ASP A 115 -29.40 10.09 -7.96
N GLN A 116 -28.97 9.40 -6.88
CA GLN A 116 -29.49 9.49 -5.51
C GLN A 116 -28.31 9.54 -4.52
N TYR A 117 -28.38 8.81 -3.39
CA TYR A 117 -27.20 8.65 -2.54
C TYR A 117 -26.12 7.87 -3.29
N ASP A 118 -24.89 8.36 -3.22
CA ASP A 118 -23.74 7.69 -3.83
C ASP A 118 -23.34 6.44 -3.02
N LEU A 119 -23.98 5.33 -3.37
CA LEU A 119 -23.69 4.03 -2.77
C LEU A 119 -22.38 3.42 -3.30
N THR A 120 -21.84 3.92 -4.41
CA THR A 120 -20.52 3.51 -4.90
C THR A 120 -19.44 3.95 -3.92
N ARG A 121 -19.48 5.21 -3.47
CA ARG A 121 -18.56 5.73 -2.43
C ARG A 121 -18.71 5.05 -1.08
N LEU A 122 -19.88 4.46 -0.79
CA LEU A 122 -20.07 3.66 0.42
C LEU A 122 -19.31 2.31 0.36
N MET A 123 -19.25 1.71 -0.83
CA MET A 123 -18.59 0.42 -1.03
C MET A 123 -17.06 0.54 -1.12
N ILE A 124 -16.54 1.64 -1.69
CA ILE A 124 -15.10 1.92 -1.77
C ILE A 124 -14.52 2.09 -0.35
N GLY A 125 -13.45 1.36 -0.04
CA GLY A 125 -12.85 1.32 1.29
C GLY A 125 -13.61 0.47 2.32
N SER A 126 -14.71 -0.20 1.94
CA SER A 126 -15.45 -1.09 2.85
C SER A 126 -14.71 -2.38 3.22
N GLU A 127 -13.57 -2.66 2.57
CA GLU A 127 -12.77 -3.86 2.75
C GLU A 127 -13.59 -5.16 2.68
N GLY A 128 -14.66 -5.20 1.88
CA GLY A 128 -15.53 -6.37 1.76
C GLY A 128 -16.45 -6.61 2.97
N THR A 129 -16.56 -5.64 3.88
CA THR A 129 -17.49 -5.72 5.02
C THR A 129 -18.93 -5.39 4.62
N LEU A 130 -19.15 -4.69 3.50
CA LEU A 130 -20.49 -4.31 3.05
C LEU A 130 -20.99 -5.14 1.85
N GLY A 131 -20.15 -5.99 1.27
CA GLY A 131 -20.49 -6.83 0.13
C GLY A 131 -19.27 -7.23 -0.69
N VAL A 132 -19.50 -7.95 -1.79
CA VAL A 132 -18.45 -8.35 -2.73
C VAL A 132 -18.65 -7.60 -4.03
N VAL A 133 -17.67 -6.78 -4.40
CA VAL A 133 -17.62 -6.12 -5.70
C VAL A 133 -17.28 -7.19 -6.75
N THR A 134 -18.07 -7.31 -7.81
CA THR A 134 -17.87 -8.30 -8.88
C THR A 134 -17.50 -7.66 -10.21
N GLU A 135 -17.98 -6.44 -10.46
CA GLU A 135 -17.65 -5.65 -11.65
C GLU A 135 -17.37 -4.19 -11.26
N VAL A 136 -16.50 -3.54 -12.03
CA VAL A 136 -16.16 -2.13 -11.88
C VAL A 136 -16.07 -1.47 -13.25
N THR A 137 -16.73 -0.33 -13.42
CA THR A 137 -16.60 0.52 -14.62
C THR A 137 -15.63 1.65 -14.30
N LEU A 138 -14.65 1.88 -15.18
CA LEU A 138 -13.49 2.74 -14.90
C LEU A 138 -13.34 3.86 -15.95
N ARG A 139 -13.18 5.11 -15.52
CA ARG A 139 -12.81 6.21 -16.44
C ARG A 139 -11.33 6.17 -16.82
N LEU A 140 -11.04 5.96 -18.10
CA LEU A 140 -9.67 5.93 -18.63
C LEU A 140 -9.13 7.34 -18.94
N GLN A 141 -7.84 7.56 -18.67
CA GLN A 141 -7.09 8.76 -19.07
C GLN A 141 -6.16 8.47 -20.26
N LYS A 142 -5.90 9.49 -21.09
CA LYS A 142 -4.94 9.39 -22.18
C LYS A 142 -3.53 9.17 -21.60
N ILE A 143 -2.74 8.32 -22.24
CA ILE A 143 -1.31 8.21 -21.92
C ILE A 143 -0.65 9.56 -22.25
N PRO A 144 0.06 10.19 -21.30
CA PRO A 144 0.75 11.44 -21.57
C PRO A 144 1.72 11.32 -22.73
N GLU A 145 1.82 12.37 -23.54
CA GLU A 145 2.69 12.40 -24.72
C GLU A 145 4.16 12.40 -24.33
N TYR A 146 4.47 12.96 -23.16
CA TYR A 146 5.83 13.13 -22.69
C TYR A 146 5.94 12.98 -21.19
N SER A 147 7.09 12.48 -20.71
CA SER A 147 7.42 12.45 -19.29
C SER A 147 8.91 12.59 -19.00
N VAL A 148 9.21 13.25 -17.89
CA VAL A 148 10.55 13.43 -17.33
C VAL A 148 10.57 12.87 -15.92
N VAL A 149 11.60 12.10 -15.58
CA VAL A 149 11.85 11.62 -14.21
C VAL A 149 13.08 12.31 -13.69
N ALA A 150 13.00 12.92 -12.50
CA ALA A 150 14.13 13.54 -11.85
C ALA A 150 14.43 12.88 -10.51
N MET A 151 15.69 12.95 -10.07
CA MET A 151 16.16 12.49 -8.78
C MET A 151 17.14 13.52 -8.22
N CYS A 152 17.10 13.79 -6.92
CA CYS A 152 17.98 14.72 -6.24
C CYS A 152 18.19 14.34 -4.78
N ASN A 153 19.30 14.81 -4.22
CA ASN A 153 19.82 14.42 -2.91
C ASN A 153 19.72 15.58 -1.91
N PHE A 154 19.64 15.26 -0.63
CA PHE A 154 19.50 16.25 0.44
C PHE A 154 20.37 15.91 1.66
N PRO A 155 20.85 16.92 2.41
CA PRO A 155 21.58 16.70 3.65
C PRO A 155 20.71 16.08 4.76
N THR A 156 19.43 16.45 4.82
CA THR A 156 18.48 15.93 5.81
C THR A 156 17.16 15.52 5.16
N ILE A 157 16.45 14.60 5.82
CA ILE A 157 15.14 14.15 5.37
C ILE A 157 14.09 15.27 5.42
N LYS A 158 14.30 16.25 6.32
CA LYS A 158 13.45 17.43 6.42
C LYS A 158 13.61 18.33 5.21
N ASP A 159 14.85 18.56 4.74
CA ASP A 159 15.09 19.38 3.52
C ASP A 159 14.38 18.75 2.31
N ALA A 160 14.45 17.42 2.18
CA ALA A 160 13.71 16.69 1.15
C ALA A 160 12.18 16.87 1.30
N ALA A 161 11.63 16.70 2.49
CA ALA A 161 10.20 16.89 2.71
C ALA A 161 9.75 18.34 2.44
N ASP A 162 10.54 19.34 2.85
CA ASP A 162 10.26 20.76 2.60
C ASP A 162 10.20 21.07 1.10
N VAL A 163 11.07 20.48 0.26
CA VAL A 163 11.02 20.62 -1.20
C VAL A 163 9.77 19.99 -1.80
N ALA A 164 9.36 18.81 -1.33
CA ALA A 164 8.12 18.18 -1.79
C ALA A 164 6.92 19.10 -1.48
N ILE A 165 6.83 19.61 -0.25
CA ILE A 165 5.80 20.56 0.17
C ILE A 165 5.83 21.83 -0.68
N ALA A 166 7.00 22.46 -0.84
CA ALA A 166 7.15 23.70 -1.62
C ALA A 166 6.75 23.50 -3.09
N THR A 167 7.13 22.37 -3.69
CA THR A 167 6.77 22.01 -5.07
C THR A 167 5.26 21.91 -5.23
N MET A 168 4.60 21.18 -4.33
CA MET A 168 3.15 20.99 -4.37
C MET A 168 2.38 22.29 -4.10
N LEU A 169 2.79 23.07 -3.10
CA LEU A 169 2.15 24.35 -2.76
C LEU A 169 2.39 25.45 -3.81
N SER A 170 3.39 25.28 -4.69
CA SER A 170 3.60 26.15 -5.84
C SER A 170 2.62 25.89 -7.00
N GLY A 171 1.75 24.89 -6.89
CA GLY A 171 0.77 24.53 -7.92
C GLY A 171 1.38 23.80 -9.12
N ILE A 172 2.62 23.34 -9.00
CA ILE A 172 3.30 22.55 -10.05
C ILE A 172 2.62 21.19 -10.12
N GLN A 173 2.05 20.83 -11.26
CA GLN A 173 1.47 19.50 -11.42
C GLN A 173 2.58 18.49 -11.67
N VAL A 174 2.85 17.67 -10.67
CA VAL A 174 3.79 16.56 -10.69
C VAL A 174 3.03 15.25 -10.64
N SER A 175 3.33 14.32 -11.54
CA SER A 175 2.73 12.97 -11.56
C SER A 175 3.07 12.20 -10.29
N ARG A 176 4.30 12.36 -9.79
CA ARG A 176 4.86 11.58 -8.67
C ARG A 176 5.83 12.45 -7.87
N VAL A 177 5.81 12.34 -6.55
CA VAL A 177 6.88 12.83 -5.67
C VAL A 177 7.14 11.77 -4.61
N GLU A 178 8.31 11.17 -4.66
CA GLU A 178 8.67 10.04 -3.80
C GLU A 178 9.91 10.39 -3.01
N LEU A 179 9.87 10.13 -1.71
CA LEU A 179 10.99 10.34 -0.79
C LEU A 179 11.53 8.99 -0.33
N LEU A 180 12.85 8.87 -0.27
CA LEU A 180 13.57 7.76 0.36
C LEU A 180 14.55 8.36 1.37
N ASP A 181 14.66 7.78 2.55
CA ASP A 181 15.75 8.13 3.48
C ASP A 181 17.07 7.45 3.11
N GLU A 182 18.14 7.83 3.81
CA GLU A 182 19.48 7.28 3.60
C GLU A 182 19.53 5.76 3.84
N VAL A 183 18.75 5.25 4.80
CA VAL A 183 18.69 3.82 5.12
C VAL A 183 18.03 3.05 3.98
N GLN A 184 16.97 3.59 3.40
CA GLN A 184 16.31 3.02 2.24
C GLN A 184 17.21 3.04 1.00
N VAL A 185 17.96 4.12 0.76
CA VAL A 185 18.91 4.19 -0.36
C VAL A 185 20.02 3.15 -0.20
N ARG A 186 20.55 2.97 1.02
CA ARG A 186 21.48 1.89 1.35
C ARG A 186 20.90 0.51 1.06
N ALA A 187 19.65 0.28 1.45
CA ALA A 187 18.95 -0.98 1.16
C ALA A 187 18.90 -1.26 -0.35
N VAL A 188 18.59 -0.23 -1.15
CA VAL A 188 18.58 -0.34 -2.61
C VAL A 188 19.98 -0.62 -3.18
N ASN A 189 21.02 0.04 -2.66
CA ASN A 189 22.40 -0.21 -3.07
C ASN A 189 22.78 -1.68 -2.87
N ILE A 190 22.47 -2.25 -1.70
CA ILE A 190 22.73 -3.66 -1.36
C ILE A 190 21.96 -4.59 -2.30
N ALA A 191 20.65 -4.37 -2.47
CA ALA A 191 19.79 -5.26 -3.26
C ALA A 191 20.15 -5.26 -4.75
N ASN A 192 20.51 -4.10 -5.30
CA ASN A 192 20.67 -3.90 -6.74
C ASN A 192 22.14 -3.74 -7.19
N GLY A 193 23.11 -3.85 -6.28
CA GLY A 193 24.53 -3.64 -6.59
C GLY A 193 24.81 -2.24 -7.15
N LYS A 194 24.09 -1.23 -6.64
CA LYS A 194 24.25 0.18 -7.03
C LYS A 194 25.15 0.91 -6.03
N ASN A 195 25.66 2.07 -6.41
CA ASN A 195 26.50 2.94 -5.58
C ASN A 195 25.91 4.36 -5.54
N LEU A 196 24.62 4.47 -5.21
CA LEU A 196 23.95 5.75 -5.01
C LEU A 196 24.46 6.38 -3.70
N PRO A 197 24.53 7.72 -3.60
CA PRO A 197 24.82 8.39 -2.33
C PRO A 197 23.78 8.01 -1.26
N GLU A 198 24.23 7.49 -0.11
CA GLU A 198 23.36 7.11 1.01
C GLU A 198 22.94 8.35 1.80
N VAL A 199 22.08 9.16 1.19
CA VAL A 199 21.51 10.39 1.74
C VAL A 199 20.03 10.45 1.38
N PRO A 200 19.21 11.23 2.11
CA PRO A 200 17.81 11.46 1.75
C PRO A 200 17.67 11.88 0.28
N THR A 201 16.77 11.23 -0.43
CA THR A 201 16.61 11.35 -1.88
C THR A 201 15.15 11.61 -2.23
N LEU A 202 14.91 12.60 -3.09
CA LEU A 202 13.60 12.78 -3.74
C LEU A 202 13.65 12.29 -5.18
N MET A 203 12.53 11.77 -5.63
CA MET A 203 12.26 11.46 -7.03
C MET A 203 10.97 12.15 -7.49
N PHE A 204 11.00 12.72 -8.68
CA PHE A 204 9.86 13.38 -9.31
C PHE A 204 9.52 12.71 -10.63
N GLU A 205 8.25 12.71 -11.02
CA GLU A 205 7.86 12.54 -12.42
C GLU A 205 6.97 13.68 -12.86
N PHE A 206 7.29 14.27 -14.00
CA PHE A 206 6.49 15.29 -14.68
C PHE A 206 5.91 14.67 -15.93
N ILE A 207 4.62 14.87 -16.18
CA ILE A 207 3.91 14.36 -17.36
C ILE A 207 3.16 15.48 -18.05
N GLY A 208 3.04 15.43 -19.38
CA GLY A 208 2.32 16.44 -20.14
C GLY A 208 2.85 16.57 -21.56
N THR A 209 2.93 17.81 -22.04
CA THR A 209 3.66 18.14 -23.27
C THR A 209 5.16 18.25 -22.96
N GLU A 210 6.01 18.11 -23.98
CA GLU A 210 7.46 18.27 -23.83
C GLU A 210 7.85 19.62 -23.20
N ALA A 211 7.24 20.71 -23.69
CA ALA A 211 7.48 22.06 -23.17
C ALA A 211 7.10 22.18 -21.69
N TYR A 212 5.91 21.68 -21.31
CA TYR A 212 5.43 21.72 -19.94
C TYR A 212 6.35 20.92 -19.00
N SER A 213 6.64 19.66 -19.34
CA SER A 213 7.46 18.80 -18.48
C SER A 213 8.86 19.36 -18.26
N ARG A 214 9.50 19.95 -19.29
CA ARG A 214 10.82 20.58 -19.14
C ARG A 214 10.77 21.85 -18.30
N GLU A 215 9.77 22.71 -18.51
CA GLU A 215 9.58 23.92 -17.71
C GLU A 215 9.40 23.58 -16.22
N GLN A 216 8.51 22.64 -15.90
CA GLN A 216 8.29 22.22 -14.52
C GLN A 216 9.55 21.60 -13.90
N THR A 217 10.30 20.81 -14.67
CA THR A 217 11.59 20.25 -14.22
C THR A 217 12.57 21.37 -13.85
N SER A 218 12.68 22.42 -14.65
CA SER A 218 13.56 23.57 -14.36
C SER A 218 13.09 24.38 -13.14
N ILE A 219 11.78 24.55 -12.94
CA ILE A 219 11.23 25.22 -11.77
C ILE A 219 11.55 24.41 -10.50
N VAL A 220 11.30 23.09 -10.52
CA VAL A 220 11.61 22.23 -9.37
C VAL A 220 13.10 22.17 -9.10
N GLN A 221 13.96 22.14 -10.12
CA GLN A 221 15.41 22.20 -9.94
C GLN A 221 15.84 23.48 -9.18
N ARG A 222 15.15 24.61 -9.41
CA ARG A 222 15.38 25.85 -8.66
C ARG A 222 14.89 25.75 -7.21
N ILE A 223 13.71 25.17 -6.98
CA ILE A 223 13.21 24.95 -5.61
C ILE A 223 14.18 24.06 -4.82
N VAL A 224 14.69 23.01 -5.45
CA VAL A 224 15.69 22.09 -4.88
C VAL A 224 16.95 22.84 -4.45
N SER A 225 17.48 23.73 -5.31
CA SER A 225 18.70 24.49 -4.98
C SER A 225 18.47 25.56 -3.90
N GLU A 226 17.25 26.08 -3.76
CA GLU A 226 16.86 26.98 -2.67
C GLU A 226 16.76 26.27 -1.31
N HIS A 227 16.69 24.93 -1.28
CA HIS A 227 16.52 24.10 -0.08
C HIS A 227 17.66 23.08 0.12
N ASN A 228 18.90 23.49 -0.17
CA ASN A 228 20.12 22.69 0.05
C ASN A 228 20.21 21.38 -0.76
N GLY A 229 19.37 21.17 -1.77
CA GLY A 229 19.41 19.97 -2.59
C GLY A 229 20.59 19.96 -3.58
N SER A 230 21.10 18.76 -3.86
CA SER A 230 22.23 18.53 -4.76
C SER A 230 21.94 17.43 -5.79
N ASP A 231 22.87 17.24 -6.73
CA ASP A 231 22.89 16.13 -7.69
C ASP A 231 21.57 15.93 -8.45
N PHE A 232 20.93 17.04 -8.83
CA PHE A 232 19.69 16.98 -9.59
C PHE A 232 19.95 16.39 -10.98
N VAL A 233 19.57 15.13 -11.15
CA VAL A 233 19.65 14.38 -12.40
C VAL A 233 18.25 14.15 -12.94
N PHE A 234 18.08 14.21 -14.26
CA PHE A 234 16.82 13.90 -14.90
C PHE A 234 17.00 13.00 -16.12
N ALA A 235 15.98 12.22 -16.42
CA ALA A 235 15.92 11.27 -17.52
C ALA A 235 14.64 11.49 -18.34
N GLU A 236 14.82 11.60 -19.66
CA GLU A 236 13.74 11.66 -20.65
C GLU A 236 13.61 10.32 -21.40
N ASP A 237 14.73 9.60 -21.58
CA ASP A 237 14.80 8.29 -22.24
C ASP A 237 14.01 7.22 -21.44
N PRO A 238 13.18 6.40 -22.12
CA PRO A 238 12.37 5.38 -21.46
C PRO A 238 13.13 4.38 -20.57
N GLU A 239 14.31 3.91 -20.99
CA GLU A 239 15.07 2.93 -20.19
C GLU A 239 15.74 3.61 -18.99
N ALA A 240 16.29 4.81 -19.16
CA ALA A 240 16.82 5.59 -18.04
C ALA A 240 15.73 5.91 -16.98
N LYS A 241 14.53 6.30 -17.42
CA LYS A 241 13.37 6.52 -16.53
C LYS A 241 12.96 5.25 -15.78
N LYS A 242 12.97 4.11 -16.48
CA LYS A 242 12.64 2.81 -15.89
C LYS A 242 13.66 2.40 -14.83
N GLU A 243 14.95 2.62 -15.09
CA GLU A 243 16.02 2.35 -14.11
C GLU A 243 15.90 3.25 -12.87
N LEU A 244 15.61 4.54 -13.03
CA LEU A 244 15.32 5.41 -11.89
C LEU A 244 14.12 4.87 -11.10
N TRP A 245 13.00 4.59 -11.75
CA TRP A 245 11.80 4.10 -11.06
C TRP A 245 11.95 2.71 -10.43
N LYS A 246 12.88 1.89 -10.92
CA LYS A 246 13.18 0.58 -10.35
C LYS A 246 13.61 0.70 -8.89
N ILE A 247 14.43 1.70 -8.55
CA ILE A 247 14.90 2.01 -7.18
C ILE A 247 13.72 2.11 -6.21
N ARG A 248 12.71 2.92 -6.54
CA ARG A 248 11.55 3.13 -5.68
C ARG A 248 10.57 1.95 -5.66
N LYS A 249 10.37 1.29 -6.81
CA LYS A 249 9.43 0.14 -6.92
C LYS A 249 9.89 -1.07 -6.13
N GLU A 250 11.19 -1.24 -5.97
CA GLU A 250 11.79 -2.37 -5.25
C GLU A 250 12.10 -2.04 -3.79
N ALA A 251 11.76 -0.84 -3.30
CA ALA A 251 12.14 -0.34 -1.98
C ALA A 251 11.83 -1.32 -0.83
N LEU A 252 10.60 -1.86 -0.78
CA LEU A 252 10.22 -2.85 0.23
C LEU A 252 11.09 -4.12 0.16
N TRP A 253 11.27 -4.67 -1.04
CA TRP A 253 12.07 -5.88 -1.25
C TRP A 253 13.54 -5.64 -0.96
N ALA A 254 14.04 -4.44 -1.23
CA ALA A 254 15.39 -4.04 -0.92
C ALA A 254 15.67 -4.03 0.59
N CYS A 255 14.66 -3.78 1.43
CA CYS A 255 14.81 -3.85 2.89
C CYS A 255 15.21 -5.26 3.35
N PHE A 256 14.59 -6.30 2.78
CA PHE A 256 14.93 -7.69 3.10
C PHE A 256 16.34 -8.10 2.62
N ALA A 257 16.96 -7.34 1.71
CA ALA A 257 18.35 -7.57 1.34
C ALA A 257 19.34 -7.14 2.45
N MET A 258 18.93 -6.22 3.35
CA MET A 258 19.73 -5.85 4.52
C MET A 258 19.72 -6.96 5.57
N GLU A 259 18.54 -7.56 5.81
CA GLU A 259 18.35 -8.61 6.83
C GLU A 259 17.48 -9.76 6.28
N PRO A 260 18.07 -10.76 5.59
CA PRO A 260 17.31 -11.78 4.85
C PRO A 260 16.44 -12.72 5.69
N ASN A 261 16.69 -12.82 7.00
CA ASN A 261 15.96 -13.70 7.92
C ASN A 261 14.95 -12.94 8.79
N PHE A 262 14.80 -11.63 8.60
CA PHE A 262 13.95 -10.79 9.42
C PHE A 262 12.54 -10.68 8.83
N GLU A 263 11.57 -10.41 9.69
CA GLU A 263 10.24 -9.97 9.30
C GLU A 263 10.19 -8.44 9.22
N ALA A 264 9.15 -7.91 8.57
CA ALA A 264 8.95 -6.48 8.41
C ALA A 264 7.58 -6.05 8.93
N MET A 265 7.57 -5.06 9.81
CA MET A 265 6.36 -4.30 10.12
C MET A 265 6.32 -3.05 9.23
N ILE A 266 5.27 -2.96 8.42
CA ILE A 266 5.06 -1.82 7.53
C ILE A 266 4.09 -0.85 8.19
N SER A 267 4.56 0.35 8.51
CA SER A 267 3.70 1.46 8.91
C SER A 267 3.29 2.28 7.69
N ASP A 268 2.13 2.91 7.78
CA ASP A 268 1.49 3.66 6.72
C ASP A 268 0.52 4.64 7.37
N VAL A 269 0.81 5.93 7.29
CA VAL A 269 -0.01 7.02 7.85
C VAL A 269 0.04 8.20 6.90
N CYS A 270 -1.02 8.98 6.87
CA CYS A 270 -1.07 10.18 6.04
C CYS A 270 -1.42 11.39 6.90
N VAL A 271 -0.84 12.55 6.57
CA VAL A 271 -1.09 13.83 7.23
C VAL A 271 -1.34 14.91 6.19
N PRO A 272 -2.00 16.03 6.56
CA PRO A 272 -2.00 17.22 5.73
C PRO A 272 -0.58 17.56 5.29
N LEU A 273 -0.39 17.91 4.02
CA LEU A 273 0.94 18.06 3.43
C LEU A 273 1.84 19.04 4.22
N SER A 274 1.27 20.09 4.80
CA SER A 274 1.97 21.05 5.67
C SER A 274 2.61 20.43 6.92
N HIS A 275 2.14 19.26 7.37
CA HIS A 275 2.68 18.53 8.53
C HIS A 275 3.66 17.41 8.14
N LEU A 276 3.82 17.10 6.84
CA LEU A 276 4.64 15.96 6.39
C LEU A 276 6.09 16.05 6.89
N ALA A 277 6.75 17.19 6.70
CA ALA A 277 8.14 17.38 7.13
C ALA A 277 8.31 17.23 8.65
N GLU A 278 7.33 17.68 9.43
CA GLU A 278 7.35 17.56 10.89
C GLU A 278 7.12 16.11 11.34
N LEU A 279 6.14 15.42 10.75
CA LEU A 279 5.86 14.02 11.02
C LEU A 279 7.11 13.17 10.74
N ILE A 280 7.69 13.30 9.54
CA ILE A 280 8.86 12.53 9.13
C ILE A 280 10.03 12.81 10.09
N SER A 281 10.28 14.06 10.44
CA SER A 281 11.40 14.42 11.34
C SER A 281 11.22 13.83 12.74
N ARG A 282 10.01 13.88 13.31
CA ARG A 282 9.71 13.30 14.62
C ARG A 282 9.83 11.77 14.59
N SER A 283 9.27 11.14 13.56
CA SER A 283 9.35 9.69 13.37
C SER A 283 10.79 9.24 13.21
N LYS A 284 11.57 9.89 12.33
CA LYS A 284 12.97 9.53 12.08
C LYS A 284 13.83 9.59 13.35
N LYS A 285 13.61 10.59 14.21
CA LYS A 285 14.28 10.67 15.52
C LYS A 285 14.00 9.46 16.42
N GLU A 286 12.76 9.01 16.48
CA GLU A 286 12.39 7.82 17.28
C GLU A 286 12.90 6.52 16.64
N LEU A 287 12.84 6.41 15.31
CA LEU A 287 13.36 5.26 14.56
C LEU A 287 14.88 5.14 14.74
N ASP A 288 15.62 6.25 14.66
CA ASP A 288 17.09 6.27 14.82
C ASP A 288 17.55 6.02 16.26
N ALA A 289 16.67 6.27 17.25
CA ALA A 289 16.93 5.94 18.64
C ALA A 289 16.67 4.45 18.95
N SER A 290 15.98 3.74 18.06
CA SER A 290 15.67 2.31 18.20
C SER A 290 16.85 1.44 17.76
N PRO A 291 17.03 0.23 18.34
CA PRO A 291 18.02 -0.72 17.86
C PRO A 291 17.61 -1.41 16.54
N LEU A 292 16.38 -1.22 16.07
CA LEU A 292 15.86 -1.88 14.87
C LEU A 292 16.30 -1.18 13.59
N VAL A 293 16.47 -1.95 12.52
CA VAL A 293 16.70 -1.38 11.18
C VAL A 293 15.37 -0.86 10.65
N CYS A 294 15.28 0.46 10.54
CA CYS A 294 14.08 1.15 10.07
C CYS A 294 14.40 1.93 8.80
N THR A 295 13.57 1.79 7.77
CA THR A 295 13.65 2.63 6.57
C THR A 295 12.42 3.53 6.47
N VAL A 296 12.58 4.67 5.79
CA VAL A 296 11.50 5.60 5.49
C VAL A 296 11.34 5.74 3.98
N ILE A 297 10.09 5.63 3.53
CA ILE A 297 9.65 6.05 2.20
C ILE A 297 8.36 6.85 2.31
N ALA A 298 8.16 7.81 1.42
CA ALA A 298 6.91 8.57 1.41
C ALA A 298 6.44 8.85 -0.02
N HIS A 299 5.13 8.78 -0.23
CA HIS A 299 4.48 9.50 -1.33
C HIS A 299 4.41 10.98 -0.90
N ALA A 300 5.54 11.67 -0.99
CA ALA A 300 5.69 12.99 -0.40
C ALA A 300 4.80 14.06 -1.05
N GLY A 301 4.22 13.77 -2.22
CA GLY A 301 3.31 14.68 -2.93
C GLY A 301 1.89 14.72 -2.36
N ASP A 302 1.45 13.67 -1.65
CA ASP A 302 0.10 13.60 -1.06
C ASP A 302 0.11 13.53 0.48
N GLY A 303 1.28 13.51 1.10
CA GLY A 303 1.43 13.47 2.55
C GLY A 303 1.42 12.06 3.14
N ASN A 304 1.46 11.01 2.31
CA ASN A 304 1.53 9.63 2.78
C ASN A 304 2.97 9.20 3.14
N PHE A 305 3.15 8.71 4.35
CA PHE A 305 4.41 8.35 4.97
C PHE A 305 4.41 6.88 5.39
N HIS A 306 5.42 6.15 4.93
CA HIS A 306 5.63 4.75 5.25
C HIS A 306 6.96 4.50 5.93
N THR A 307 6.98 3.45 6.73
CA THR A 307 8.20 2.92 7.30
C THR A 307 8.24 1.43 7.19
N VAL A 308 9.41 0.87 6.92
CA VAL A 308 9.66 -0.57 7.04
C VAL A 308 10.54 -0.80 8.25
N ILE A 309 10.00 -1.46 9.27
CA ILE A 309 10.70 -1.78 10.51
C ILE A 309 11.05 -3.26 10.49
N LEU A 310 12.33 -3.58 10.37
CA LEU A 310 12.82 -4.95 10.33
C LEU A 310 13.09 -5.46 11.75
N PHE A 311 12.64 -6.68 12.03
CA PHE A 311 12.88 -7.35 13.31
C PHE A 311 13.09 -8.86 13.14
N ASP A 312 13.88 -9.46 14.02
CA ASP A 312 14.02 -10.92 14.10
C ASP A 312 12.74 -11.52 14.73
N PRO A 313 12.00 -12.38 14.02
CA PRO A 313 10.76 -12.97 14.53
C PRO A 313 10.96 -13.88 15.74
N ASN A 314 12.20 -14.31 16.01
CA ASN A 314 12.55 -15.11 17.18
C ASN A 314 12.81 -14.26 18.42
N GLN A 315 12.84 -12.92 18.29
CA GLN A 315 13.09 -11.99 19.39
C GLN A 315 11.86 -11.14 19.66
N GLU A 316 11.06 -11.58 20.64
CA GLU A 316 9.81 -10.92 21.02
C GLU A 316 9.98 -9.43 21.38
N GLU A 317 11.10 -9.07 22.03
CA GLU A 317 11.40 -7.68 22.38
C GLU A 317 11.51 -6.78 21.14
N GLN A 318 12.04 -7.28 20.02
CA GLN A 318 12.13 -6.51 18.79
C GLN A 318 10.74 -6.30 18.17
N ARG A 319 9.86 -7.30 18.22
CA ARG A 319 8.47 -7.16 17.78
C ARG A 319 7.72 -6.12 18.60
N ILE A 320 7.89 -6.14 19.93
CA ILE A 320 7.28 -5.15 20.84
C ILE A 320 7.77 -3.73 20.51
N GLU A 321 9.07 -3.58 20.24
CA GLU A 321 9.64 -2.28 19.87
C GLU A 321 9.12 -1.81 18.50
N ALA A 322 8.99 -2.70 17.51
CA ALA A 322 8.38 -2.37 16.23
C ALA A 322 6.92 -1.91 16.39
N GLU A 323 6.14 -2.58 17.25
CA GLU A 323 4.77 -2.18 17.57
C GLU A 323 4.71 -0.82 18.27
N ARG A 324 5.64 -0.54 19.20
CA ARG A 324 5.75 0.77 19.88
C ARG A 324 6.02 1.88 18.88
N LEU A 325 6.98 1.69 17.96
CA LEU A 325 7.32 2.65 16.92
C LEU A 325 6.13 2.91 15.99
N ASN A 326 5.48 1.85 15.50
CA ASN A 326 4.29 1.97 14.67
C ASN A 326 3.17 2.74 15.39
N GLN A 327 2.93 2.44 16.67
CA GLN A 327 1.95 3.15 17.48
C GLN A 327 2.30 4.63 17.68
N PHE A 328 3.58 4.95 17.90
CA PHE A 328 4.07 6.32 18.00
C PHE A 328 3.74 7.11 16.72
N MET A 329 4.03 6.55 15.55
CA MET A 329 3.80 7.21 14.27
C MET A 329 2.30 7.43 14.01
N VAL A 330 1.46 6.43 14.28
CA VAL A 330 0.00 6.55 14.16
C VAL A 330 -0.53 7.65 15.07
N TYR A 331 -0.18 7.68 16.35
CA TYR A 331 -0.67 8.74 17.24
C TYR A 331 -0.12 10.12 16.90
N THR A 332 1.12 10.20 16.41
CA THR A 332 1.70 11.47 15.95
C THR A 332 0.92 11.98 14.74
N ALA A 333 0.63 11.15 13.74
CA ALA A 333 -0.19 11.52 12.59
C ALA A 333 -1.60 11.97 13.00
N LEU A 334 -2.28 11.20 13.86
CA LEU A 334 -3.61 11.58 14.36
C LEU A 334 -3.60 12.89 15.15
N SER A 335 -2.50 13.23 15.84
CA SER A 335 -2.37 14.53 16.52
C SER A 335 -2.18 15.72 15.57
N MET A 336 -1.85 15.44 14.31
CA MET A 336 -1.64 16.41 13.23
C MET A 336 -2.79 16.39 12.22
N GLU A 337 -3.98 15.99 12.66
CA GLU A 337 -5.18 15.87 11.80
C GLU A 337 -5.01 14.90 10.62
N GLY A 338 -4.07 13.95 10.76
CA GLY A 338 -3.84 12.86 9.82
C GLY A 338 -4.73 11.65 10.09
N THR A 339 -4.41 10.56 9.40
CA THR A 339 -5.11 9.26 9.47
C THR A 339 -4.14 8.14 9.87
N CYS A 340 -4.65 7.12 10.56
CA CYS A 340 -3.87 5.94 10.93
C CYS A 340 -3.50 5.06 9.73
N THR A 341 -4.05 5.32 8.54
CA THR A 341 -3.77 4.57 7.33
C THR A 341 -3.87 5.47 6.09
N GLY A 342 -2.80 5.54 5.30
CA GLY A 342 -2.78 6.30 4.06
C GLY A 342 -3.45 5.53 2.94
N GLU A 343 -3.02 4.28 2.73
CA GLU A 343 -3.44 3.47 1.58
C GLU A 343 -3.69 1.98 1.90
N HIS A 344 -3.13 1.44 2.97
CA HIS A 344 -3.19 -0.02 3.22
C HIS A 344 -4.52 -0.49 3.83
N GLY A 345 -5.44 0.44 4.10
CA GLY A 345 -6.66 0.18 4.84
C GLY A 345 -6.40 -0.09 6.32
N VAL A 346 -7.45 -0.44 7.04
CA VAL A 346 -7.44 -0.61 8.50
C VAL A 346 -7.29 -2.08 8.86
N GLY A 347 -8.01 -2.95 8.13
CA GLY A 347 -8.05 -4.38 8.40
C GLY A 347 -8.41 -4.70 9.85
N THR A 348 -7.70 -5.66 10.45
CA THR A 348 -7.78 -5.94 11.89
C THR A 348 -6.72 -5.20 12.70
N GLY A 349 -5.55 -4.94 12.11
CA GLY A 349 -4.38 -4.41 12.82
C GLY A 349 -4.54 -2.97 13.31
N LYS A 350 -5.24 -2.13 12.53
CA LYS A 350 -5.40 -0.70 12.83
C LYS A 350 -6.76 -0.34 13.43
N MET A 351 -7.69 -1.30 13.59
CA MET A 351 -9.03 -1.03 14.15
C MET A 351 -8.98 -0.32 15.50
N LYS A 352 -7.96 -0.63 16.31
CA LYS A 352 -7.73 -0.02 17.63
C LYS A 352 -7.54 1.50 17.59
N TYR A 353 -7.23 2.08 16.44
CA TYR A 353 -7.03 3.52 16.26
C TYR A 353 -8.28 4.26 15.77
N LEU A 354 -9.26 3.55 15.22
CA LEU A 354 -10.40 4.18 14.55
C LEU A 354 -11.26 5.04 15.47
N GLU A 355 -11.41 4.69 16.74
CA GLU A 355 -12.17 5.53 17.67
C GLU A 355 -11.47 6.87 17.90
N LYS A 356 -10.14 6.86 17.97
CA LYS A 356 -9.35 8.09 18.11
C LYS A 356 -9.42 8.96 16.86
N GLU A 357 -9.45 8.34 15.68
CA GLU A 357 -9.49 9.02 14.39
C GLU A 357 -10.89 9.56 14.03
N LEU A 358 -11.91 8.71 14.11
CA LEU A 358 -13.26 9.01 13.61
C LEU A 358 -14.23 9.45 14.73
N GLY A 359 -13.93 9.10 15.98
CA GLY A 359 -14.85 9.26 17.10
C GLY A 359 -15.91 8.15 17.17
N ILE A 360 -16.49 7.99 18.36
CA ILE A 360 -17.46 6.93 18.64
C ILE A 360 -18.74 7.04 17.81
N GLU A 361 -19.21 8.27 17.53
CA GLU A 361 -20.45 8.51 16.77
C GLU A 361 -20.33 8.04 15.31
N ALA A 362 -19.18 8.27 14.69
CA ALA A 362 -18.90 7.79 13.34
C ALA A 362 -18.86 6.26 13.31
N LEU A 363 -18.19 5.63 14.28
CA LEU A 363 -18.14 4.18 14.40
C LEU A 363 -19.51 3.53 14.61
N GLN A 364 -20.37 4.15 15.45
CA GLN A 364 -21.75 3.69 15.64
C GLN A 364 -22.56 3.82 14.35
N THR A 365 -22.35 4.89 13.58
CA THR A 365 -22.98 5.07 12.27
C THR A 365 -22.52 4.00 11.27
N MET A 366 -21.22 3.73 11.20
CA MET A 366 -20.66 2.64 10.38
C MET A 366 -21.25 1.29 10.77
N LYS A 367 -21.39 1.01 12.07
CA LYS A 367 -22.03 -0.21 12.57
C LYS A 367 -23.49 -0.31 12.10
N ARG A 368 -24.28 0.77 12.18
CA ARG A 368 -25.68 0.78 11.72
C ARG A 368 -25.77 0.47 10.23
N ILE A 369 -24.88 1.04 9.41
CA ILE A 369 -24.80 0.74 7.97
C ILE A 369 -24.45 -0.74 7.75
N LYS A 370 -23.42 -1.25 8.44
CA LYS A 370 -23.01 -2.65 8.38
C LYS A 370 -24.15 -3.60 8.75
N THR A 371 -24.88 -3.32 9.81
CA THR A 371 -26.05 -4.13 10.23
C THR A 371 -27.19 -4.06 9.21
N ALA A 372 -27.41 -2.92 8.57
CA ALA A 372 -28.44 -2.77 7.55
C ALA A 372 -28.12 -3.56 6.26
N LEU A 373 -26.85 -3.56 5.84
CA LEU A 373 -26.41 -4.21 4.60
C LEU A 373 -26.00 -5.68 4.77
N ASP A 374 -25.57 -6.07 5.97
CA ASP A 374 -25.20 -7.44 6.32
C ASP A 374 -25.76 -7.83 7.70
N PRO A 375 -27.09 -8.06 7.81
CA PRO A 375 -27.76 -8.36 9.08
C PRO A 375 -27.32 -9.68 9.72
N ASN A 376 -26.78 -10.62 8.92
CA ASN A 376 -26.26 -11.90 9.42
C ASN A 376 -24.77 -11.84 9.77
N ASN A 377 -24.11 -10.69 9.57
CA ASN A 377 -22.68 -10.48 9.82
C ASN A 377 -21.78 -11.53 9.16
N ILE A 378 -22.05 -11.89 7.90
CA ILE A 378 -21.30 -12.89 7.14
C ILE A 378 -20.22 -12.29 6.22
N MET A 379 -20.29 -10.99 5.94
CA MET A 379 -19.36 -10.26 5.08
C MET A 379 -18.16 -9.77 5.89
N ASN A 380 -17.05 -10.51 5.82
CA ASN A 380 -15.76 -10.19 6.44
C ASN A 380 -15.86 -9.74 7.93
N PRO A 381 -16.44 -10.58 8.81
CA PRO A 381 -16.72 -10.22 10.20
C PRO A 381 -15.44 -9.92 10.99
N GLY A 382 -15.54 -9.01 11.95
CA GLY A 382 -14.44 -8.65 12.86
C GLY A 382 -13.44 -7.65 12.27
N LYS A 383 -13.80 -6.95 11.19
CA LYS A 383 -13.02 -5.84 10.60
C LYS A 383 -13.80 -4.54 10.61
N LEU A 384 -13.08 -3.41 10.59
CA LEU A 384 -13.57 -2.01 10.55
C LEU A 384 -14.46 -1.54 11.71
N ILE A 385 -15.23 -2.41 12.36
CA ILE A 385 -16.03 -2.10 13.54
C ILE A 385 -15.34 -2.67 14.78
N PRO A 386 -14.77 -1.84 15.66
CA PRO A 386 -14.11 -2.33 16.87
C PRO A 386 -15.08 -3.10 17.78
N PRO A 387 -14.63 -4.18 18.46
CA PRO A 387 -15.52 -5.01 19.27
C PRO A 387 -16.31 -4.25 20.34
N HIS A 388 -15.73 -3.23 20.97
CA HIS A 388 -16.41 -2.43 22.00
C HIS A 388 -17.59 -1.61 21.46
N VAL A 389 -17.64 -1.36 20.15
CA VAL A 389 -18.77 -0.67 19.47
C VAL A 389 -19.89 -1.68 19.18
N CYS A 390 -19.58 -2.97 19.10
CA CYS A 390 -20.55 -4.03 18.82
C CYS A 390 -21.53 -4.28 19.99
N PHE A 391 -21.13 -3.98 21.22
CA PHE A 391 -21.92 -4.25 22.43
C PHE A 391 -22.84 -3.11 22.84
#